data_AF-A0A958RZC4-F1
#
_entry.id   AF-A0A958RZC4-F1
#
_cell.length_a   1.000
_cell.length_b   1.000
_cell.length_c   1.000
_cell.angle_alpha   90.00
_cell.angle_beta   90.00
_cell.angle_gamma   90.00
#
_symmetry.space_group_name_H-M   'P 1'
#
loop_
_entity.id
_entity.type
_entity.pdbx_description
1 polymer ?
#
loop_
_entity_poly.entity_id
_entity_poly.type
_entity_poly.pdbx_seq_one_letter_code
_entity_poly.pdbx_strand_id
1 'polypeptide(L)'
;MELNIQNETSRLRSVILGTAESNGPVPSIENAYDPKSLEHIKAGTYPTEEDMIAEMEAVADVFKKYDVKVYRPEIIQDCNQIFTRDIGFVIDDVFIKANILPDREEELDAIQYIIDQIDPKKVMRPPVEAHIEGGDVIVWNKHIFIGTYRGKDYADYIVARTNKAGVDYIAEKFPHKIVKSFNLRKSQTNAMENALHLDCCFQPIGRDKAILHKNGFLEEEEYQWLVDFFGKD
;
A
#
# COMPACT_ATOMS: atom_id res chain seq x y z
N MET A 1 -19.10 -4.55 10.68
CA MET A 1 -18.13 -5.24 9.81
C MET A 1 -17.13 -5.93 10.71
N GLU A 2 -16.97 -7.23 10.57
CA GLU A 2 -15.95 -8.00 11.29
C GLU A 2 -14.71 -8.10 10.39
N LEU A 3 -13.56 -7.68 10.91
CA LEU A 3 -12.28 -7.74 10.21
C LEU A 3 -11.48 -8.94 10.72
N ASN A 4 -10.76 -9.61 9.83
CA ASN A 4 -9.88 -10.72 10.17
C ASN A 4 -8.84 -10.98 9.07
N ILE A 5 -7.77 -10.18 9.06
CA ILE A 5 -6.65 -10.28 8.12
C ILE A 5 -5.42 -10.79 8.87
N GLN A 6 -5.17 -12.10 8.73
CA GLN A 6 -4.03 -12.77 9.37
C GLN A 6 -2.82 -12.90 8.44
N ASN A 7 -3.04 -12.86 7.12
CA ASN A 7 -2.00 -12.93 6.10
C ASN A 7 -2.56 -12.49 4.73
N GLU A 8 -1.67 -12.27 3.76
CA GLU A 8 -2.03 -11.87 2.39
C GLU A 8 -2.60 -12.98 1.50
N THR A 9 -2.58 -14.26 1.94
CA THR A 9 -2.86 -15.41 1.04
C THR A 9 -4.09 -16.22 1.41
N SER A 10 -4.72 -15.93 2.55
CA SER A 10 -5.97 -16.56 2.96
C SER A 10 -7.11 -16.22 2.01
N ARG A 11 -8.17 -17.03 2.01
CA ARG A 11 -9.32 -16.81 1.14
C ARG A 11 -9.92 -15.42 1.38
N LEU A 12 -9.84 -14.56 0.37
CA LEU A 12 -10.46 -13.25 0.37
C LEU A 12 -11.99 -13.39 0.42
N ARG A 13 -12.63 -12.59 1.28
CA ARG A 13 -14.09 -12.55 1.44
C ARG A 13 -14.67 -11.19 1.08
N SER A 14 -13.93 -10.14 1.35
CA SER A 14 -14.29 -8.78 1.00
C SER A 14 -13.05 -7.95 0.72
N VAL A 15 -13.18 -6.95 -0.13
CA VAL A 15 -12.09 -6.04 -0.52
C VAL A 15 -12.63 -4.63 -0.74
N ILE A 16 -11.86 -3.62 -0.37
CA ILE A 16 -12.07 -2.25 -0.83
C ILE A 16 -11.24 -2.08 -2.10
N LEU A 17 -11.91 -1.99 -3.24
CA LEU A 17 -11.27 -1.78 -4.53
C LEU A 17 -11.47 -0.32 -4.92
N GLY A 18 -10.39 0.38 -5.29
CA GLY A 18 -10.45 1.78 -5.70
C GLY A 18 -11.32 2.02 -6.93
N THR A 19 -11.44 3.27 -7.35
CA THR A 19 -12.14 3.65 -8.60
C THR A 19 -11.26 4.55 -9.44
N ALA A 20 -11.41 4.44 -10.76
CA ALA A 20 -10.83 5.37 -11.71
C ALA A 20 -11.83 6.43 -12.17
N GLU A 21 -13.09 6.37 -11.71
CA GLU A 21 -14.08 7.40 -12.01
C GLU A 21 -13.68 8.74 -11.40
N SER A 22 -13.67 9.78 -12.21
CA SER A 22 -13.26 11.13 -11.88
C SER A 22 -11.82 11.22 -11.35
N ASN A 23 -10.88 10.45 -11.91
CA ASN A 23 -9.48 10.40 -11.47
C ASN A 23 -8.70 11.74 -11.62
N GLY A 24 -9.31 12.75 -12.22
CA GLY A 24 -8.71 14.06 -12.48
C GLY A 24 -7.84 14.08 -13.74
N PRO A 25 -7.26 15.24 -14.07
CA PRO A 25 -6.42 15.40 -15.25
C PRO A 25 -5.09 14.66 -15.11
N VAL A 26 -4.43 14.39 -16.24
CA VAL A 26 -3.05 13.91 -16.26
C VAL A 26 -2.17 14.87 -15.45
N PRO A 27 -1.42 14.41 -14.44
CA PRO A 27 -0.56 15.27 -13.65
C PRO A 27 0.48 15.98 -14.52
N SER A 28 0.90 17.19 -14.12
CA SER A 28 2.07 17.81 -14.71
C SER A 28 3.33 17.00 -14.37
N ILE A 29 4.40 17.19 -15.15
CA ILE A 29 5.72 16.59 -14.86
C ILE A 29 6.19 16.90 -13.43
N GLU A 30 5.90 18.12 -12.95
CA GLU A 30 6.33 18.63 -11.65
C GLU A 30 5.52 18.02 -10.50
N ASN A 31 4.28 17.61 -10.79
CA ASN A 31 3.34 17.00 -9.85
C ASN A 31 3.28 15.47 -9.99
N ALA A 32 4.18 14.86 -10.75
CA ALA A 32 4.26 13.41 -10.85
C ALA A 32 4.59 12.81 -9.47
N TYR A 33 3.72 11.95 -8.97
CA TYR A 33 3.81 11.41 -7.62
C TYR A 33 4.86 10.29 -7.48
N ASP A 34 5.34 9.75 -8.60
CA ASP A 34 6.41 8.74 -8.66
C ASP A 34 7.11 8.75 -10.05
N PRO A 35 8.33 8.20 -10.16
CA PRO A 35 9.10 8.22 -11.40
C PRO A 35 8.49 7.38 -12.55
N LYS A 36 7.68 6.35 -12.28
CA LYS A 36 6.98 5.58 -13.33
C LYS A 36 5.90 6.45 -13.96
N SER A 37 5.10 7.13 -13.15
CA SER A 37 4.12 8.10 -13.65
C SER A 37 4.79 9.19 -14.49
N LEU A 38 5.92 9.72 -14.02
CA LEU A 38 6.73 10.69 -14.76
C LEU A 38 7.19 10.18 -16.14
N GLU A 39 7.61 8.92 -16.25
CA GLU A 39 7.99 8.28 -17.52
C GLU A 39 6.81 8.27 -18.51
N HIS A 40 5.63 7.84 -18.06
CA HIS A 40 4.43 7.78 -18.91
C HIS A 40 3.91 9.16 -19.33
N ILE A 41 3.95 10.14 -18.42
CA ILE A 41 3.62 11.54 -18.73
C ILE A 41 4.55 12.08 -19.83
N LYS A 42 5.87 11.89 -19.70
CA LYS A 42 6.85 12.34 -20.71
C LYS A 42 6.68 11.64 -22.05
N ALA A 43 6.28 10.37 -22.04
CA ALA A 43 6.05 9.57 -23.24
C ALA A 43 4.68 9.84 -23.90
N GLY A 44 3.78 10.59 -23.25
CA GLY A 44 2.40 10.77 -23.72
C GLY A 44 1.58 9.48 -23.67
N THR A 45 1.93 8.56 -22.75
CA THR A 45 1.28 7.25 -22.58
C THR A 45 0.67 7.08 -21.18
N TYR A 46 0.44 8.17 -20.47
CA TYR A 46 -0.31 8.12 -19.21
C TYR A 46 -1.73 7.60 -19.49
N PRO A 47 -2.25 6.66 -18.68
CA PRO A 47 -3.49 5.97 -18.99
C PRO A 47 -4.68 6.93 -19.04
N THR A 48 -5.63 6.63 -19.92
CA THR A 48 -6.89 7.38 -19.99
C THR A 48 -7.86 6.90 -18.93
N GLU A 49 -8.77 7.78 -18.51
CA GLU A 49 -9.82 7.41 -17.55
C GLU A 49 -10.68 6.25 -18.06
N GLU A 50 -11.04 6.25 -19.35
CA GLU A 50 -11.82 5.19 -19.98
C GLU A 50 -11.12 3.82 -19.87
N ASP A 51 -9.82 3.76 -20.19
CA ASP A 51 -9.04 2.54 -20.08
C ASP A 51 -8.93 2.06 -18.61
N MET A 52 -8.66 2.99 -17.68
CA MET A 52 -8.55 2.65 -16.26
C MET A 52 -9.87 2.13 -15.68
N ILE A 53 -11.01 2.73 -16.04
CA ILE A 53 -12.33 2.25 -15.61
C ILE A 53 -12.56 0.83 -16.13
N ALA A 54 -12.28 0.57 -17.40
CA ALA A 54 -12.45 -0.75 -18.00
C ALA A 54 -11.60 -1.82 -17.29
N GLU A 55 -10.33 -1.52 -16.98
CA GLU A 55 -9.45 -2.43 -16.25
C GLU A 55 -9.92 -2.66 -14.79
N MET A 56 -10.35 -1.61 -14.10
CA MET A 56 -10.84 -1.69 -12.72
C MET A 56 -12.17 -2.46 -12.58
N GLU A 57 -13.06 -2.36 -13.58
CA GLU A 57 -14.29 -3.17 -13.63
C GLU A 57 -13.98 -4.63 -13.99
N ALA A 58 -13.01 -4.89 -14.87
CA ALA A 58 -12.58 -6.26 -15.17
C ALA A 58 -12.05 -6.97 -13.91
N VAL A 59 -11.28 -6.28 -13.06
CA VAL A 59 -10.83 -6.81 -11.75
C VAL A 59 -12.01 -7.08 -10.82
N ALA A 60 -12.98 -6.16 -10.74
CA ALA A 60 -14.18 -6.34 -9.92
C ALA A 60 -15.02 -7.53 -10.38
N ASP A 61 -15.13 -7.78 -11.68
CA ASP A 61 -15.85 -8.94 -12.22
C ASP A 61 -15.16 -10.25 -11.86
N VAL A 62 -13.83 -10.29 -11.80
CA VAL A 62 -13.09 -11.43 -11.25
C VAL A 62 -13.44 -11.64 -9.77
N PHE A 63 -13.47 -10.59 -8.96
CA PHE A 63 -13.87 -10.72 -7.55
C PHE A 63 -15.31 -11.23 -7.39
N LYS A 64 -16.26 -10.69 -8.17
CA LYS A 64 -17.66 -11.13 -8.19
C LYS A 64 -17.77 -12.62 -8.54
N LYS A 65 -17.00 -13.10 -9.53
CA LYS A 65 -16.96 -14.52 -9.94
C LYS A 65 -16.55 -15.46 -8.79
N TYR A 66 -15.73 -14.99 -7.85
CA TYR A 66 -15.27 -15.77 -6.70
C TYR A 66 -16.05 -15.48 -5.40
N ASP A 67 -17.22 -14.84 -5.52
CA ASP A 67 -18.09 -14.44 -4.39
C ASP A 67 -17.38 -13.53 -3.37
N VAL A 68 -16.44 -12.70 -3.84
CA VAL A 68 -15.78 -11.68 -3.01
C VAL A 68 -16.64 -10.42 -3.02
N LYS A 69 -17.01 -9.93 -1.83
CA LYS A 69 -17.75 -8.68 -1.69
C LYS A 69 -16.82 -7.49 -1.98
N VAL A 70 -17.12 -6.74 -3.04
CA VAL A 70 -16.39 -5.53 -3.41
C VAL A 70 -17.07 -4.31 -2.80
N TYR A 71 -16.29 -3.51 -2.06
CA TYR A 71 -16.64 -2.15 -1.68
C TYR A 71 -15.86 -1.17 -2.56
N ARG A 72 -16.44 -0.02 -2.86
CA ARG A 72 -15.83 1.06 -3.65
C ARG A 72 -15.78 2.34 -2.82
N PRO A 73 -14.80 3.23 -2.99
CA PRO A 73 -14.89 4.57 -2.43
C PRO A 73 -16.09 5.34 -3.01
N GLU A 74 -16.64 6.29 -2.25
CA GLU A 74 -17.52 7.32 -2.80
C GLU A 74 -16.72 8.22 -3.75
N ILE A 75 -17.32 8.58 -4.88
CA ILE A 75 -16.62 9.34 -5.93
C ILE A 75 -16.37 10.76 -5.44
N ILE A 76 -15.10 11.16 -5.46
CA ILE A 76 -14.66 12.54 -5.27
C ILE A 76 -14.25 13.08 -6.63
N GLN A 77 -14.80 14.24 -6.98
CA GLN A 77 -14.51 14.85 -8.27
C GLN A 77 -13.03 15.21 -8.39
N ASP A 78 -12.42 14.82 -9.52
CA ASP A 78 -11.04 15.11 -9.89
C ASP A 78 -9.99 14.60 -8.88
N CYS A 79 -10.25 13.45 -8.27
CA CYS A 79 -9.43 12.82 -7.24
C CYS A 79 -8.96 11.42 -7.66
N ASN A 80 -7.68 11.10 -7.50
CA ASN A 80 -7.17 9.76 -7.74
C ASN A 80 -7.52 8.83 -6.59
N GLN A 81 -8.44 7.89 -6.83
CA GLN A 81 -8.98 6.98 -5.81
C GLN A 81 -8.72 5.51 -6.14
N ILE A 82 -7.74 5.21 -7.00
CA ILE A 82 -7.41 3.85 -7.43
C ILE A 82 -6.71 3.08 -6.30
N PHE A 83 -5.82 3.74 -5.55
CA PHE A 83 -4.87 3.10 -4.63
C PHE A 83 -5.39 3.02 -3.18
N THR A 84 -6.50 2.30 -2.97
CA THR A 84 -7.10 2.11 -1.63
C THR A 84 -6.19 1.39 -0.63
N ARG A 85 -5.17 0.67 -1.12
CA ARG A 85 -4.14 0.04 -0.29
C ARG A 85 -3.31 1.07 0.48
N ASP A 86 -3.05 2.23 -0.10
CA ASP A 86 -2.12 3.20 0.49
C ASP A 86 -2.75 3.93 1.68
N ILE A 87 -4.04 4.22 1.57
CA ILE A 87 -4.78 5.07 2.50
C ILE A 87 -5.21 4.35 3.79
N GLY A 88 -5.23 3.02 3.80
CA GLY A 88 -5.56 2.25 4.99
C GLY A 88 -5.33 0.76 4.82
N PHE A 89 -5.11 0.08 5.94
CA PHE A 89 -4.80 -1.35 5.97
C PHE A 89 -5.34 -2.01 7.23
N VAL A 90 -5.41 -3.33 7.21
CA VAL A 90 -5.93 -4.14 8.33
C VAL A 90 -4.84 -5.07 8.83
N ILE A 91 -4.64 -5.09 10.14
CA ILE A 91 -3.81 -6.07 10.83
C ILE A 91 -4.71 -6.76 11.86
N ASP A 92 -4.79 -8.09 11.77
CA ASP A 92 -5.74 -8.88 12.55
C ASP A 92 -7.18 -8.38 12.34
N ASP A 93 -7.79 -7.80 13.37
CA ASP A 93 -9.15 -7.29 13.36
C ASP A 93 -9.22 -5.76 13.46
N VAL A 94 -8.08 -5.07 13.32
CA VAL A 94 -7.96 -3.63 13.49
C VAL A 94 -7.69 -2.97 12.15
N PHE A 95 -8.45 -1.93 11.81
CA PHE A 95 -8.21 -1.06 10.67
C PHE A 95 -7.33 0.12 11.09
N ILE A 96 -6.27 0.37 10.35
CA ILE A 96 -5.35 1.48 10.54
C ILE A 96 -5.56 2.47 9.40
N LYS A 97 -5.95 3.70 9.74
CA LYS A 97 -5.92 4.84 8.82
C LYS A 97 -4.46 5.18 8.56
N ALA A 98 -4.00 5.09 7.32
CA ALA A 98 -2.63 5.46 7.00
C ALA A 98 -2.41 6.95 7.29
N ASN A 99 -1.18 7.30 7.65
CA ASN A 99 -0.77 8.68 7.83
C ASN A 99 -0.12 9.13 6.53
N ILE A 100 -0.99 9.37 5.55
CA ILE A 100 -0.69 9.77 4.17
C ILE A 100 -0.32 11.25 4.09
N LEU A 101 0.19 11.68 2.93
CA LEU A 101 0.41 13.10 2.67
C LEU A 101 -0.90 13.90 2.84
N PRO A 102 -0.85 15.16 3.33
CA PRO A 102 -2.05 15.96 3.59
C PRO A 102 -3.04 16.03 2.40
N ASP A 103 -2.53 16.11 1.18
CA ASP A 103 -3.34 16.22 -0.05
C ASP A 103 -4.10 14.92 -0.40
N ARG A 104 -3.85 13.83 0.32
CA ARG A 104 -4.52 12.53 0.15
C ARG A 104 -5.55 12.24 1.25
N GLU A 105 -5.70 13.10 2.26
CA GLU A 105 -6.64 12.86 3.37
C GLU A 105 -8.09 12.71 2.90
N GLU A 106 -8.49 13.42 1.83
CA GLU A 106 -9.83 13.31 1.26
C GLU A 106 -10.13 11.90 0.71
N GLU A 107 -9.11 11.13 0.29
CA GLU A 107 -9.28 9.74 -0.15
C GLU A 107 -9.78 8.84 1.00
N LEU A 108 -9.39 9.14 2.25
CA LEU A 108 -9.88 8.42 3.43
C LEU A 108 -11.37 8.72 3.70
N ASP A 109 -11.81 9.94 3.42
CA ASP A 109 -13.21 10.35 3.61
C ASP A 109 -14.13 9.60 2.65
N ALA A 110 -13.66 9.33 1.43
CA ALA A 110 -14.40 8.55 0.44
C ALA A 110 -14.74 7.11 0.89
N ILE A 111 -13.98 6.55 1.83
CA ILE A 111 -14.25 5.22 2.40
C ILE A 111 -14.84 5.29 3.80
N GLN A 112 -15.18 6.48 4.31
CA GLN A 112 -15.67 6.64 5.68
C GLN A 112 -16.97 5.87 5.92
N TYR A 113 -17.86 5.75 4.93
CA TYR A 113 -19.07 4.91 5.02
C TYR A 113 -18.77 3.42 5.26
N ILE A 114 -17.58 2.94 4.86
CA ILE A 114 -17.10 1.58 5.13
C ILE A 114 -16.52 1.52 6.54
N ILE A 115 -15.72 2.53 6.91
CA ILE A 115 -15.08 2.64 8.23
C ILE A 115 -16.14 2.72 9.33
N ASP A 116 -17.25 3.42 9.11
CA ASP A 116 -18.38 3.55 10.04
C ASP A 116 -19.06 2.22 10.36
N GLN A 117 -18.84 1.19 9.53
CA GLN A 117 -19.34 -0.15 9.79
C GLN A 117 -18.42 -0.95 10.72
N ILE A 118 -17.19 -0.51 10.99
CA ILE A 118 -16.22 -1.18 11.86
C ILE A 118 -16.48 -0.73 13.30
N ASP A 119 -16.22 -1.60 14.29
CA ASP A 119 -16.21 -1.16 15.69
C ASP A 119 -15.21 0.00 15.86
N PRO A 120 -15.61 1.19 16.32
CA PRO A 120 -14.71 2.33 16.46
C PRO A 120 -13.48 2.05 17.34
N LYS A 121 -13.56 1.08 18.26
CA LYS A 121 -12.40 0.63 19.07
C LYS A 121 -11.35 -0.14 18.28
N LYS A 122 -11.73 -0.64 17.10
CA LYS A 122 -10.88 -1.36 16.14
C LYS A 122 -10.49 -0.49 14.95
N VAL A 123 -10.60 0.83 15.09
CA VAL A 123 -10.12 1.81 14.11
C VAL A 123 -9.03 2.64 14.81
N MET A 124 -7.84 2.66 14.23
CA MET A 124 -6.69 3.40 14.76
C MET A 124 -6.19 4.41 13.74
N ARG A 125 -5.66 5.54 14.24
CA ARG A 125 -4.91 6.50 13.44
C ARG A 125 -3.53 6.68 14.11
N PRO A 126 -2.42 6.45 13.38
CA PRO A 126 -1.08 6.76 13.87
C PRO A 126 -0.94 8.24 14.24
N PRO A 127 -0.06 8.59 15.19
CA PRO A 127 0.26 9.99 15.45
C PRO A 127 0.98 10.62 14.24
N VAL A 128 0.97 11.95 14.15
CA VAL A 128 1.42 12.70 12.97
C VAL A 128 2.85 12.37 12.57
N GLU A 129 3.74 12.09 13.51
CA GLU A 129 5.13 11.73 13.24
C GLU A 129 5.31 10.31 12.68
N ALA A 130 4.33 9.43 12.87
CA ALA A 130 4.37 8.04 12.45
C ALA A 130 3.81 7.92 11.02
N HIS A 131 4.65 8.19 10.03
CA HIS A 131 4.27 8.06 8.61
C HIS A 131 4.28 6.58 8.23
N ILE A 132 3.16 6.10 7.70
CA ILE A 132 3.00 4.71 7.25
C ILE A 132 1.86 4.63 6.24
N GLU A 133 2.13 3.96 5.12
CA GLU A 133 1.14 3.65 4.07
C GLU A 133 0.95 2.14 3.96
N GLY A 134 -0.25 1.71 3.56
CA GLY A 134 -0.57 0.28 3.55
C GLY A 134 0.18 -0.54 2.50
N GLY A 135 0.69 0.07 1.43
CA GLY A 135 1.55 -0.63 0.45
C GLY A 135 2.88 -1.10 1.05
N ASP A 136 3.35 -0.44 2.12
CA ASP A 136 4.54 -0.87 2.84
C ASP A 136 4.27 -1.99 3.85
N VAL A 137 3.00 -2.29 4.17
CA VAL A 137 2.63 -3.22 5.23
C VAL A 137 2.13 -4.53 4.64
N ILE A 138 2.88 -5.60 4.88
CA ILE A 138 2.55 -6.97 4.47
C ILE A 138 2.32 -7.83 5.71
N VAL A 139 1.13 -8.41 5.84
CA VAL A 139 0.78 -9.28 6.98
C VAL A 139 1.10 -10.74 6.64
N TRP A 140 1.80 -11.43 7.54
CA TRP A 140 2.16 -12.83 7.35
C TRP A 140 2.13 -13.63 8.65
N ASN A 141 0.94 -14.09 9.03
CA ASN A 141 0.67 -14.92 10.20
C ASN A 141 1.17 -14.25 11.49
N LYS A 142 2.31 -14.69 12.00
CA LYS A 142 2.95 -14.15 13.21
C LYS A 142 3.77 -12.89 12.93
N HIS A 143 4.03 -12.59 11.66
CA HIS A 143 4.90 -11.50 11.23
C HIS A 143 4.10 -10.35 10.62
N ILE A 144 4.63 -9.16 10.77
CA ILE A 144 4.27 -7.98 9.98
C ILE A 144 5.57 -7.50 9.35
N PHE A 145 5.61 -7.51 8.03
CA PHE A 145 6.73 -7.01 7.25
C PHE A 145 6.44 -5.57 6.84
N ILE A 146 7.38 -4.66 7.08
CA ILE A 146 7.17 -3.23 6.84
C ILE A 146 8.29 -2.62 5.99
N GLY A 147 7.97 -2.11 4.81
CA GLY A 147 8.87 -1.28 4.03
C GLY A 147 9.09 0.07 4.72
N THR A 148 10.31 0.58 4.67
CA THR A 148 10.63 1.89 5.23
C THR A 148 11.78 2.53 4.48
N TYR A 149 11.98 3.83 4.67
CA TYR A 149 13.22 4.51 4.29
C TYR A 149 13.84 5.13 5.54
N ARG A 150 15.07 4.72 5.86
CA ARG A 150 15.80 5.12 7.09
C ARG A 150 16.85 6.21 6.85
N GLY A 151 16.89 6.77 5.63
CA GLY A 151 17.80 7.86 5.27
C GLY A 151 17.54 9.12 6.11
N LYS A 152 18.60 9.88 6.39
CA LYS A 152 18.47 11.17 7.13
C LYS A 152 17.74 12.23 6.31
N ASP A 153 17.76 12.06 5.00
CA ASP A 153 17.10 12.80 3.93
C ASP A 153 15.67 12.31 3.67
N TYR A 154 15.06 11.52 4.56
CA TYR A 154 13.66 11.06 4.42
C TYR A 154 12.69 12.20 4.06
N ALA A 155 12.82 13.36 4.70
CA ALA A 155 11.96 14.52 4.45
C ALA A 155 12.11 15.11 3.03
N ASP A 156 13.23 14.85 2.37
CA ASP A 156 13.54 15.34 1.01
C ASP A 156 13.07 14.36 -0.09
N TYR A 157 12.59 13.16 0.29
CA TYR A 157 12.15 12.12 -0.65
C TYR A 157 10.64 11.96 -0.62
N ILE A 158 9.94 12.55 -1.59
CA ILE A 158 8.47 12.43 -1.73
C ILE A 158 8.01 10.97 -1.89
N VAL A 159 8.89 10.10 -2.41
CA VAL A 159 8.65 8.65 -2.61
C VAL A 159 8.88 7.81 -1.35
N ALA A 160 9.35 8.43 -0.25
CA ALA A 160 9.51 7.77 1.04
C ALA A 160 8.21 7.88 1.85
N ARG A 161 7.42 6.81 1.84
CA ARG A 161 6.05 6.80 2.39
C ARG A 161 5.99 6.38 3.87
N THR A 162 6.87 5.45 4.27
CA THR A 162 6.91 4.94 5.65
C THR A 162 8.24 5.23 6.34
N ASN A 163 8.18 5.82 7.54
CA ASN A 163 9.36 6.16 8.35
C ASN A 163 9.54 5.21 9.54
N LYS A 164 10.64 5.39 10.29
CA LYS A 164 10.93 4.58 11.48
C LYS A 164 9.85 4.70 12.56
N ALA A 165 9.28 5.89 12.76
CA ALA A 165 8.22 6.09 13.76
C ALA A 165 6.94 5.30 13.41
N GLY A 166 6.60 5.17 12.12
CA GLY A 166 5.54 4.30 11.63
C GLY A 166 5.79 2.83 11.97
N VAL A 167 7.01 2.34 11.73
CA VAL A 167 7.42 0.96 12.10
C VAL A 167 7.30 0.74 13.60
N ASP A 168 7.85 1.65 14.40
CA ASP A 168 7.85 1.54 15.87
C ASP A 168 6.42 1.58 16.43
N TYR A 169 5.55 2.42 15.86
CA TYR A 169 4.14 2.50 16.23
C TYR A 169 3.42 1.17 16.01
N ILE A 170 3.61 0.51 14.87
CA ILE A 170 3.02 -0.80 14.61
C ILE A 170 3.56 -1.86 15.58
N ALA A 171 4.87 -1.85 15.86
CA ALA A 171 5.46 -2.78 16.84
C ALA A 171 4.90 -2.59 18.25
N GLU A 172 4.64 -1.34 18.67
CA GLU A 172 4.01 -1.03 19.96
C GLU A 172 2.54 -1.50 20.01
N LYS A 173 1.77 -1.28 18.94
CA LYS A 173 0.33 -1.61 18.91
C LYS A 173 0.03 -3.10 18.71
N PHE A 174 0.95 -3.85 18.12
CA PHE A 174 0.80 -5.28 17.88
C PHE A 174 1.94 -6.08 18.54
N PRO A 175 2.10 -6.03 19.88
CA PRO A 175 3.22 -6.65 20.59
C PRO A 175 3.21 -8.19 20.52
N HIS A 176 2.09 -8.79 20.10
CA HIS A 176 1.96 -10.23 19.86
C HIS A 176 2.45 -10.66 18.46
N LYS A 177 2.77 -9.71 17.57
CA LYS A 177 3.33 -9.97 16.23
C LYS A 177 4.82 -9.64 16.22
N ILE A 178 5.56 -10.30 15.34
CA ILE A 178 6.97 -10.03 15.06
C ILE A 178 7.04 -9.01 13.93
N VAL A 179 7.35 -7.76 14.26
CA VAL A 179 7.56 -6.72 13.26
C VAL A 179 8.99 -6.78 12.73
N LYS A 180 9.13 -6.86 11.41
CA LYS A 180 10.42 -6.82 10.71
C LYS A 180 10.35 -5.78 9.60
N SER A 181 11.21 -4.77 9.68
CA SER A 181 11.25 -3.71 8.66
C SER A 181 12.36 -3.91 7.64
N PHE A 182 12.16 -3.36 6.45
CA PHE A 182 13.05 -3.44 5.31
C PHE A 182 13.29 -2.03 4.74
N ASN A 183 14.54 -1.60 4.66
CA ASN A 183 14.94 -0.35 4.04
C ASN A 183 14.84 -0.49 2.52
N LEU A 184 14.03 0.35 1.91
CA LEU A 184 13.76 0.30 0.48
C LEU A 184 14.64 1.27 -0.27
N ARG A 185 15.02 0.88 -1.50
CA ARG A 185 15.69 1.77 -2.43
C ARG A 185 14.70 2.81 -2.95
N LYS A 186 15.06 4.08 -2.84
CA LYS A 186 14.24 5.21 -3.27
C LYS A 186 14.95 6.00 -4.36
N SER A 187 14.22 6.33 -5.42
CA SER A 187 14.71 7.21 -6.48
C SER A 187 13.57 8.10 -6.97
N GLN A 188 13.79 9.41 -7.02
CA GLN A 188 12.80 10.37 -7.52
C GLN A 188 12.84 10.51 -9.04
N THR A 189 13.90 10.02 -9.70
CA THR A 189 14.16 10.27 -11.13
C THR A 189 14.28 9.00 -11.98
N ASN A 190 14.50 7.83 -11.37
CA ASN A 190 14.67 6.56 -12.08
C ASN A 190 13.70 5.51 -11.53
N ALA A 191 12.71 5.12 -12.34
CA ALA A 191 11.69 4.17 -11.91
C ALA A 191 12.24 2.76 -11.64
N MET A 192 13.32 2.37 -12.33
CA MET A 192 13.96 1.05 -12.13
C MET A 192 14.78 0.96 -10.85
N GLU A 193 15.05 2.10 -10.20
CA GLU A 193 15.78 2.21 -8.94
C GLU A 193 14.87 2.68 -7.79
N ASN A 194 13.55 2.64 -7.98
CA ASN A 194 12.58 3.06 -6.98
C ASN A 194 11.65 1.91 -6.59
N ALA A 195 11.68 1.52 -5.32
CA ALA A 195 10.60 0.77 -4.69
C ALA A 195 9.72 1.76 -3.91
N LEU A 196 8.57 2.14 -4.47
CA LEU A 196 7.66 3.09 -3.82
C LEU A 196 7.15 2.53 -2.49
N HIS A 197 6.83 1.23 -2.47
CA HIS A 197 6.42 0.50 -1.29
C HIS A 197 7.03 -0.91 -1.25
N LEU A 198 6.90 -1.62 -0.13
CA LEU A 198 7.38 -2.99 0.03
C LEU A 198 6.70 -3.97 -0.95
N ASP A 199 5.41 -3.79 -1.18
CA ASP A 199 4.61 -4.65 -2.05
C ASP A 199 5.05 -4.61 -3.54
N CYS A 200 5.84 -3.60 -3.93
CA CYS A 200 6.48 -3.49 -5.24
C CYS A 200 7.69 -4.42 -5.41
N CYS A 201 8.29 -4.89 -4.31
CA CYS A 201 9.50 -5.73 -4.33
C CYS A 201 9.41 -7.01 -3.51
N PHE A 202 8.33 -7.21 -2.76
CA PHE A 202 8.08 -8.44 -2.01
C PHE A 202 6.58 -8.75 -1.95
N GLN A 203 6.21 -9.97 -2.33
CA GLN A 203 4.84 -10.48 -2.23
C GLN A 203 4.87 -11.92 -1.71
N PRO A 204 4.38 -12.22 -0.50
CA PRO A 204 4.16 -13.60 -0.07
C PRO A 204 3.03 -14.22 -0.88
N ILE A 205 3.20 -15.47 -1.29
CA ILE A 205 2.23 -16.20 -2.12
C ILE A 205 2.07 -17.64 -1.63
N GLY A 206 0.86 -18.17 -1.81
CA GLY A 206 0.56 -19.54 -1.38
C GLY A 206 0.72 -19.72 0.13
N ARG A 207 1.39 -20.80 0.55
CA ARG A 207 1.51 -21.19 1.97
C ARG A 207 2.86 -20.85 2.59
N ASP A 208 3.90 -20.79 1.78
CA ASP A 208 5.30 -20.76 2.20
C ASP A 208 6.23 -20.17 1.13
N LYS A 209 5.69 -19.47 0.12
CA LYS A 209 6.48 -18.91 -0.99
C LYS A 209 6.41 -17.40 -1.00
N ALA A 210 7.35 -16.78 -1.72
CA ALA A 210 7.36 -15.35 -1.95
C ALA A 210 7.94 -15.02 -3.33
N ILE A 211 7.49 -13.92 -3.90
CA ILE A 211 8.13 -13.25 -5.04
C ILE A 211 8.97 -12.12 -4.48
N LEU A 212 10.24 -12.04 -4.88
CA LEU A 212 11.19 -11.04 -4.39
C LEU A 212 11.90 -10.35 -5.56
N HIS A 213 11.97 -9.03 -5.51
CA HIS A 213 12.79 -8.22 -6.41
C HIS A 213 13.97 -7.62 -5.64
N LYS A 214 15.15 -8.22 -5.80
CA LYS A 214 16.37 -7.87 -5.07
C LYS A 214 16.69 -6.36 -5.06
N ASN A 215 16.55 -5.68 -6.19
CA ASN A 215 16.97 -4.27 -6.31
C ASN A 215 16.06 -3.29 -5.56
N GLY A 216 14.86 -3.73 -5.14
CA GLY A 216 13.97 -2.89 -4.32
C GLY A 216 14.48 -2.67 -2.90
N PHE A 217 15.39 -3.51 -2.41
CA PHE A 217 16.01 -3.38 -1.10
C PHE A 217 17.28 -2.51 -1.18
N LEU A 218 17.47 -1.65 -0.18
CA LEU A 218 18.68 -0.83 -0.11
C LEU A 218 19.88 -1.66 0.33
N GLU A 219 19.72 -2.47 1.38
CA GLU A 219 20.72 -3.43 1.86
C GLU A 219 20.44 -4.85 1.35
N GLU A 220 21.47 -5.51 0.82
CA GLU A 220 21.35 -6.87 0.26
C GLU A 220 21.04 -7.91 1.35
N GLU A 221 21.52 -7.70 2.57
CA GLU A 221 21.30 -8.59 3.70
C GLU A 221 19.81 -8.67 4.09
N GLU A 222 19.05 -7.60 3.89
CA GLU A 222 17.62 -7.57 4.18
C GLU A 222 16.79 -8.32 3.14
N TYR A 223 17.18 -8.24 1.86
CA TYR A 223 16.68 -9.15 0.82
C TYR A 223 17.02 -10.60 1.16
N GLN A 224 18.28 -10.88 1.53
CA GLN A 224 18.72 -12.24 1.83
C GLN A 224 17.99 -12.81 3.04
N TRP A 225 17.63 -11.98 4.03
CA TRP A 225 16.79 -12.40 5.15
C TRP A 225 15.44 -12.97 4.70
N LEU A 226 14.76 -12.32 3.74
CA LEU A 226 13.49 -12.83 3.20
C LEU A 226 13.68 -14.13 2.42
N VAL A 227 14.76 -14.23 1.64
CA VAL A 227 15.13 -15.46 0.93
C VAL A 227 15.34 -16.61 1.90
N ASP A 228 16.06 -16.38 3.00
CA ASP A 228 16.32 -17.40 4.01
C ASP A 228 15.05 -17.75 4.81
N PHE A 229 14.16 -16.78 5.00
CA PHE A 229 12.89 -16.97 5.71
C PHE A 229 11.87 -17.80 4.92
N PHE A 230 11.69 -17.53 3.62
CA PHE A 230 10.76 -18.26 2.75
C PHE A 230 11.39 -19.49 2.08
N GLY A 231 12.72 -19.58 2.06
CA GLY A 231 13.46 -20.60 1.31
C GLY A 231 13.73 -20.17 -0.14
N LYS A 232 14.81 -20.72 -0.71
CA LYS A 232 15.23 -20.45 -2.10
C LYS A 232 14.44 -21.24 -3.15
N ASP A 233 13.88 -22.38 -2.74
CA ASP A 233 13.18 -23.35 -3.61
C ASP A 233 11.72 -23.46 -3.20
#